data_AF-A0A1F8F361-F1
#
_entry.id   AF-A0A1F8F361-F1
#
_cell.length_a   1.000
_cell.length_b   1.000
_cell.length_c   1.000
_cell.angle_alpha   90.00
_cell.angle_beta   90.00
_cell.angle_gamma   90.00
#
_symmetry.space_group_name_H-M   'P 1'
#
loop_
_entity.id
_entity.type
_entity.pdbx_description
1 polymer ?
#
loop_
_entity_poly.entity_id
_entity_poly.type
_entity_poly.pdbx_seq_one_letter_code
_entity_poly.pdbx_strand_id
1 'polypeptide(L)'
;MFLFIGCEESQAAKEIRLRQTAERVTQQKVRVAEEIVSNINYFMDPRTKLCFAYYRENYSKGGPALATVPCEAIQPNLLGTAPISE
;
A
#
# COMPACT_ATOMS: atom_id res chain seq x y z
N MET A 1 -44.54 -9.40 33.47
CA MET A 1 -43.61 -8.41 34.05
C MET A 1 -42.37 -8.38 33.17
N PHE A 2 -42.27 -7.39 32.27
CA PHE A 2 -41.16 -7.26 31.32
C PHE A 2 -40.20 -6.19 31.83
N LEU A 3 -38.96 -6.56 32.13
CA LEU A 3 -37.87 -5.61 32.35
C LEU A 3 -37.06 -5.53 31.06
N PHE A 4 -37.44 -4.61 30.17
CA PHE A 4 -36.57 -4.18 29.08
C PHE A 4 -35.50 -3.26 29.67
N ILE A 5 -34.36 -3.83 30.07
CA ILE A 5 -33.15 -3.04 30.32
C ILE A 5 -32.58 -2.69 28.94
N GLY A 6 -33.10 -1.63 28.34
CA GLY A 6 -32.48 -1.02 27.19
C GLY A 6 -31.10 -0.51 27.62
N CYS A 7 -30.05 -1.06 27.03
CA CYS A 7 -28.69 -0.55 27.21
C CYS A 7 -28.60 0.81 26.51
N GLU A 8 -29.00 1.90 27.19
CA GLU A 8 -28.72 3.26 26.74
C GLU A 8 -27.22 3.50 26.86
N GLU A 9 -26.52 3.33 25.74
CA GLU A 9 -25.11 3.65 25.68
C GLU A 9 -24.90 5.15 25.92
N SER A 10 -24.15 5.47 26.98
CA SER A 10 -23.69 6.82 27.27
C SER A 10 -23.04 7.46 26.04
N GLN A 11 -23.28 8.75 25.83
CA GLN A 11 -22.67 9.52 24.73
C GLN A 11 -21.14 9.41 24.74
N ALA A 12 -20.53 9.35 25.93
CA ALA A 12 -19.09 9.14 26.08
C ALA A 12 -18.62 7.78 25.53
N ALA A 13 -19.39 6.71 25.75
CA ALA A 13 -19.08 5.38 25.22
C ALA A 13 -19.18 5.36 23.69
N LYS A 14 -20.19 6.04 23.12
CA LYS A 14 -20.34 6.18 21.67
C LYS A 14 -19.18 6.96 21.04
N GLU A 15 -18.75 8.06 21.67
CA GLU A 15 -17.63 8.87 21.15
C GLU A 15 -16.30 8.11 21.21
N ILE A 16 -16.03 7.36 22.29
CA ILE A 16 -14.84 6.50 22.40
C ILE A 16 -14.84 5.43 21.30
N ARG A 17 -15.96 4.74 21.08
CA ARG A 17 -16.09 3.73 20.01
C ARG A 17 -15.89 4.33 18.62
N LEU A 18 -16.44 5.53 18.38
CA LEU A 18 -16.26 6.22 17.11
C LEU A 18 -14.78 6.57 16.86
N ARG A 19 -14.08 7.11 17.86
CA ARG A 19 -12.64 7.39 17.78
C ARG A 19 -11.82 6.13 17.53
N GLN A 20 -12.06 5.07 18.29
CA GLN A 20 -11.40 3.78 18.10
C GLN A 20 -11.65 3.19 16.71
N THR A 21 -12.86 3.35 16.17
CA THR A 21 -13.20 2.89 14.82
C THR A 21 -12.47 3.72 13.77
N ALA A 22 -12.43 5.05 13.91
CA ALA A 22 -11.70 5.93 13.00
C ALA A 22 -10.19 5.64 13.02
N GLU A 23 -9.61 5.40 14.20
CA GLU A 23 -8.21 4.99 14.36
C GLU A 23 -7.94 3.66 13.66
N ARG A 24 -8.78 2.63 13.86
CA ARG A 24 -8.64 1.33 13.20
C ARG A 24 -8.71 1.43 11.68
N VAL A 25 -9.66 2.21 11.15
CA VAL A 25 -9.78 2.45 9.71
C VAL A 25 -8.54 3.16 9.17
N THR A 26 -8.00 4.11 9.92
CA THR A 26 -6.76 4.82 9.54
C THR A 26 -5.57 3.86 9.52
N GLN A 27 -5.39 3.06 10.57
CA GLN A 27 -4.33 2.04 10.63
C GLN A 27 -4.46 1.01 9.50
N GLN A 28 -5.69 0.58 9.19
CA GLN A 28 -5.94 -0.34 8.09
C GLN A 28 -5.52 0.26 6.74
N LYS A 29 -5.82 1.54 6.49
CA LYS A 29 -5.39 2.24 5.27
C LYS A 29 -3.87 2.34 5.17
N VAL A 30 -3.20 2.66 6.28
CA VAL A 30 -1.72 2.71 6.33
C VAL A 30 -1.14 1.34 5.99
N ARG A 31 -1.65 0.26 6.60
CA ARG A 31 -1.18 -1.10 6.33
C ARG A 31 -1.34 -1.51 4.87
N VAL A 32 -2.48 -1.20 4.26
CA VAL A 32 -2.72 -1.48 2.83
C VAL A 32 -1.76 -0.67 1.96
N ALA A 33 -1.52 0.60 2.28
CA ALA A 33 -0.57 1.43 1.56
C ALA A 33 0.86 0.88 1.67
N GLU A 34 1.30 0.47 2.85
CA GLU A 34 2.61 -0.16 3.09
C GLU A 34 2.76 -1.45 2.28
N GLU A 35 1.72 -2.29 2.26
CA GLU A 35 1.70 -3.52 1.46
C GLU A 35 1.82 -3.22 -0.03
N ILE A 36 1.06 -2.26 -0.56
CA ILE A 36 1.14 -1.87 -1.97
C ILE A 36 2.54 -1.36 -2.31
N VAL A 37 3.10 -0.47 -1.50
CA VAL A 37 4.45 0.09 -1.72
C VAL A 37 5.51 -1.00 -1.67
N SER A 38 5.40 -1.96 -0.75
CA SER A 38 6.33 -3.09 -0.63
C SER A 38 6.33 -4.02 -1.85
N ASN A 39 5.26 -3.98 -2.64
CA ASN A 39 5.10 -4.77 -3.86
C ASN A 39 5.51 -4.00 -5.13
N ILE A 40 6.09 -2.81 -5.01
CA ILE A 40 6.62 -2.06 -6.17
C ILE A 40 8.08 -2.46 -6.41
N ASN A 41 8.35 -2.96 -7.61
CA ASN A 41 9.72 -3.20 -8.08
C ASN A 41 10.15 -2.09 -9.04
N TYR A 42 11.41 -1.67 -8.96
CA TYR A 42 11.99 -0.67 -9.84
C TYR A 42 13.02 -1.31 -10.77
N PHE A 43 12.91 -1.04 -12.06
CA PHE A 43 13.88 -1.51 -13.06
C PHE A 43 14.33 -0.39 -13.98
N MET A 44 15.64 -0.32 -14.22
CA MET A 44 16.23 0.51 -15.27
C MET A 44 16.30 -0.27 -16.58
N ASP A 45 15.79 0.29 -17.68
CA ASP A 45 16.05 -0.22 -19.03
C ASP A 45 17.43 0.26 -19.50
N PRO A 46 18.40 -0.64 -19.73
CA PRO A 46 19.75 -0.26 -20.11
C PRO A 46 19.82 0.43 -21.48
N ARG A 47 18.82 0.28 -22.36
CA ARG A 47 18.78 0.87 -23.70
C ARG A 47 18.34 2.33 -23.67
N THR A 48 17.31 2.63 -22.89
CA THR A 48 16.73 3.99 -22.81
C THR A 48 17.23 4.78 -21.60
N LYS A 49 17.87 4.13 -20.63
CA LYS A 49 18.27 4.70 -19.34
C LYS A 49 17.09 5.24 -18.52
N LEU A 50 15.88 4.78 -18.80
CA LEU A 50 14.68 5.12 -18.05
C LEU A 50 14.43 4.11 -16.93
N CYS A 51 13.97 4.60 -15.79
CA CYS A 51 13.54 3.77 -14.66
C CYS A 51 12.02 3.67 -14.61
N PHE A 52 11.53 2.46 -14.37
CA PHE A 52 10.10 2.14 -14.35
C PHE A 52 9.73 1.46 -13.03
N ALA A 53 8.56 1.83 -12.51
CA ALA A 53 7.93 1.19 -11.37
C ALA A 53 6.94 0.13 -11.86
N TYR A 54 6.99 -1.07 -11.30
CA TYR A 54 6.10 -2.18 -11.62
C TYR A 54 5.40 -2.68 -10.37
N TYR A 55 4.09 -2.90 -10.45
CA TYR A 55 3.37 -3.63 -9.41
C TYR A 55 3.64 -5.13 -9.55
N ARG A 56 4.12 -5.75 -8.48
CA ARG A 56 4.31 -7.20 -8.40
C ARG A 56 3.01 -7.84 -7.90
N GLU A 57 2.11 -8.15 -8.82
CA GLU A 57 0.85 -8.82 -8.44
C GLU A 57 1.07 -10.30 -8.08
N ASN A 58 1.98 -10.98 -8.77
CA ASN A 58 2.39 -12.37 -8.49
C ASN A 58 3.83 -12.59 -8.92
N TYR A 59 4.60 -13.36 -8.15
CA TYR A 59 6.05 -13.60 -8.30
C TYR A 59 6.54 -13.96 -9.72
N SER A 60 5.65 -14.35 -10.64
CA SER A 60 5.95 -14.91 -11.96
C SER A 60 5.37 -14.15 -13.16
N LYS A 61 4.58 -13.09 -12.97
CA LYS A 61 4.06 -12.27 -14.08
C LYS A 61 4.35 -10.79 -13.82
N GLY A 62 5.24 -10.21 -14.62
CA GLY A 62 5.37 -8.76 -14.70
C GLY A 62 4.13 -8.17 -15.36
N GLY A 63 3.51 -7.19 -14.71
CA GLY A 63 2.44 -6.37 -15.29
C GLY A 63 3.00 -5.21 -16.12
N PRO A 64 2.12 -4.35 -16.69
CA PRO A 64 2.57 -3.10 -17.29
C PRO A 64 3.27 -2.21 -16.26
N ALA A 65 4.16 -1.34 -16.73
CA ALA A 65 4.75 -0.31 -15.89
C ALA A 65 3.65 0.61 -15.34
N LEU A 66 3.68 0.89 -14.05
CA LEU A 66 2.78 1.84 -13.40
C LEU A 66 3.13 3.27 -13.76
N ALA A 67 4.43 3.55 -13.78
CA ALA A 67 4.97 4.89 -13.99
C ALA A 67 6.43 4.84 -14.44
N THR A 68 6.85 5.88 -15.16
CA THR A 68 8.26 6.24 -15.31
C THR A 68 8.66 7.13 -14.14
N VAL A 69 9.79 6.83 -13.52
CA VAL A 69 10.29 7.54 -12.33
C VAL A 69 11.74 7.98 -12.56
N PRO A 70 12.17 9.13 -11.98
CA PRO A 70 13.58 9.50 -11.99
C PRO A 70 14.42 8.43 -11.27
N CYS A 71 15.50 7.97 -11.90
CA CYS A 71 16.33 6.90 -11.35
C CYS A 71 16.98 7.29 -10.01
N GLU A 72 17.33 8.57 -9.86
CA GLU A 72 17.91 9.18 -8.65
C GLU A 72 16.94 9.25 -7.46
N ALA A 73 15.63 9.12 -7.71
CA ALA A 73 14.62 9.08 -6.65
C ALA A 73 14.47 7.69 -6.02
N ILE A 74 15.11 6.67 -6.59
CA ILE A 74 14.99 5.27 -6.17
C ILE A 74 16.21 4.92 -5.32
N GLN A 75 15.99 4.30 -4.16
CA GLN A 75 17.11 3.84 -3.33
C GLN A 75 17.91 2.77 -4.10
N PRO A 76 19.26 2.83 -4.12
CA PRO A 76 20.08 1.94 -4.94
C PRO A 76 19.85 0.45 -4.69
N ASN A 77 19.50 0.05 -3.47
CA ASN A 77 19.18 -1.33 -3.09
C ASN A 77 17.82 -1.83 -3.60
N LEU A 78 16.97 -0.95 -4.13
CA LEU A 78 15.66 -1.26 -4.69
C LEU A 78 15.66 -1.23 -6.23
N LEU A 79 16.72 -0.71 -6.86
CA LEU A 79 16.82 -0.58 -8.31
C LEU A 79 17.47 -1.81 -8.93
N GLY A 80 16.67 -2.59 -9.65
CA GLY A 80 17.17 -3.65 -10.53
C GLY A 80 17.54 -3.11 -11.92
N THR A 81 18.34 -3.88 -12.65
CA THR A 81 18.56 -3.66 -14.08
C THR A 81 17.84 -4.76 -14.85
N ALA A 82 17.02 -4.38 -15.84
CA ALA A 82 16.34 -5.38 -16.67
C ALA A 82 17.39 -6.14 -17.51
N PRO A 83 17.31 -7.48 -17.60
CA PRO A 83 18.19 -8.24 -18.48
C PRO A 83 17.92 -7.85 -19.93
N ILE A 84 18.99 -7.71 -20.71
CA ILE A 84 18.89 -7.48 -22.15
C ILE A 84 18.52 -8.83 -22.78
N SER A 85 17.29 -8.96 -23.28
CA SER A 85 16.93 -10.07 -24.17
C SER A 85 17.37 -9.70 -25.59
N GLU A 86 18.37 -10.41 -26.12
CA GLU A 86 18.76 -10.38 -27.53
C GLU A 86 17.69 -11.02 -28.43
#